data_AF-A0A3C0PIG7-F1
#
_entry.id   AF-A0A3C0PIG7-F1
#
_cell.length_a   1.000
_cell.length_b   1.000
_cell.length_c   1.000
_cell.angle_alpha   90.00
_cell.angle_beta   90.00
_cell.angle_gamma   90.00
#
_symmetry.space_group_name_H-M   'P 1'
#
loop_
_entity.id
_entity.type
_entity.pdbx_description
1 polymer ?
#
loop_
_entity_poly.entity_id
_entity_poly.type
_entity_poly.pdbx_seq_one_letter_code
_entity_poly.pdbx_strand_id
1 'polypeptide(L)'
;MSRAANKKIPTGKEFPPMSTNFEEEIKKFSDQYLVVQCFMHGDQYIDEAKKVMEEEIALRKIDKETIAKYVVQATDINAEAEKAVNYDKKEFTKLEGGFNANDSLIIRSMLNENKIPFIMDASTSLLPFDGKSMDLHLIDFHIHNNSLDAARTAINEHFDLIDGMYVLKYSDIKARLKSFNFYEIPHALIESNELSDVNFSKKEKDILVAYGMRLLDEVDEIEKKQDRAVFYYDSWEDLIDRLNKEENPGFTHTDLLAALEVMQIYCDDTDFPAEAEGIAESLMEFFSTAQNGGQ
;
A
#
# COMPACT_ATOMS: atom_id res chain seq x y z
N MET A 1 -32.21 -2.68 56.31
CA MET A 1 -31.48 -3.78 55.64
C MET A 1 -31.83 -3.67 54.16
N SER A 2 -30.91 -3.10 53.36
CA SER A 2 -29.95 -3.84 52.52
C SER A 2 -30.62 -4.42 51.27
N ARG A 3 -30.19 -4.21 50.03
CA ARG A 3 -29.17 -3.37 49.40
C ARG A 3 -29.47 -3.48 47.90
N ALA A 4 -29.41 -2.38 47.16
CA ALA A 4 -29.45 -2.40 45.70
C ALA A 4 -28.26 -3.22 45.17
N ALA A 5 -28.53 -4.21 44.33
CA ALA A 5 -27.50 -5.00 43.66
C ALA A 5 -27.02 -4.23 42.41
N ASN A 6 -25.86 -3.60 42.56
CA ASN A 6 -25.04 -3.10 41.46
C ASN A 6 -24.76 -4.22 40.45
N LYS A 7 -25.22 -4.07 39.21
CA LYS A 7 -24.64 -4.76 38.07
C LYS A 7 -23.25 -4.17 37.83
N LYS A 8 -22.22 -4.92 38.22
CA LYS A 8 -20.83 -4.64 37.84
C LYS A 8 -20.68 -4.81 36.33
N ILE A 9 -20.19 -3.77 35.69
CA ILE A 9 -19.64 -3.81 34.34
C ILE A 9 -18.38 -4.70 34.39
N PRO A 10 -18.19 -5.68 33.48
CA PRO A 10 -16.95 -6.43 33.43
C PRO A 10 -15.85 -5.54 32.85
N THR A 11 -15.07 -4.92 33.73
CA THR A 11 -13.75 -4.38 33.42
C THR A 11 -12.75 -5.52 33.46
N GLY A 12 -12.29 -5.96 32.30
CA GLY A 12 -11.32 -7.04 32.18
C GLY A 12 -11.42 -7.74 30.85
N LYS A 13 -11.04 -7.05 29.76
CA LYS A 13 -10.40 -7.77 28.66
C LYS A 13 -8.99 -8.05 29.16
N GLU A 14 -8.75 -9.26 29.66
CA GLU A 14 -7.40 -9.80 29.71
C GLU A 14 -6.94 -9.86 28.25
N PHE A 15 -6.17 -8.87 27.84
CA PHE A 15 -5.41 -8.95 26.60
C PHE A 15 -4.36 -10.05 26.80
N PRO A 16 -4.05 -10.83 25.74
CA PRO A 16 -2.93 -11.75 25.81
C PRO A 16 -1.67 -10.96 26.22
N PRO A 17 -0.74 -11.57 26.99
CA PRO A 17 0.52 -10.90 27.30
C PRO A 17 1.15 -10.42 25.99
N MET A 18 1.45 -9.11 25.95
CA MET A 18 2.13 -8.49 24.80
C MET A 18 3.36 -9.32 24.45
N SER A 19 3.56 -9.52 23.16
CA SER A 19 4.63 -10.34 22.60
C SER A 19 5.97 -10.01 23.24
N THR A 20 6.72 -11.06 23.58
CA THR A 20 8.09 -11.06 24.10
C THR A 20 9.13 -10.30 23.25
N ASN A 21 8.72 -9.61 22.18
CA ASN A 21 9.60 -8.99 21.20
C ASN A 21 9.80 -7.48 21.41
N PHE A 22 8.87 -6.77 22.06
CA PHE A 22 8.94 -5.30 22.18
C PHE A 22 10.09 -4.83 23.09
N GLU A 23 10.30 -5.49 24.24
CA GLU A 23 11.42 -5.19 25.13
C GLU A 23 12.79 -5.49 24.48
N GLU A 24 12.83 -6.47 23.58
CA GLU A 24 14.05 -6.82 22.83
C GLU A 24 14.35 -5.80 21.72
N GLU A 25 13.32 -5.17 21.14
CA GLU A 25 13.47 -4.11 20.14
C GLU A 25 13.95 -2.79 20.76
N ILE A 26 13.41 -2.38 21.90
CA ILE A 26 13.86 -1.17 22.62
C ILE A 26 15.35 -1.25 22.97
N LYS A 27 15.84 -2.44 23.34
CA LYS A 27 17.26 -2.67 23.63
C LYS A 27 18.17 -2.43 22.42
N LYS A 28 17.65 -2.50 21.19
CA LYS A 28 18.41 -2.26 19.95
C LYS A 28 18.48 -0.78 19.58
N PHE A 29 17.70 0.09 20.21
CA PHE A 29 17.70 1.53 19.90
C PHE A 29 19.05 2.16 20.24
N SER A 30 19.47 3.16 19.46
CA SER A 30 20.58 4.03 19.85
C SER A 30 20.14 4.94 21.01
N ASP A 31 21.09 5.38 21.84
CA ASP A 31 20.80 6.22 23.02
C ASP A 31 20.08 7.52 22.63
N GLN A 32 20.48 8.12 21.51
CA GLN A 32 19.83 9.30 20.96
C GLN A 32 18.38 9.01 20.54
N TYR A 33 18.16 7.91 19.81
CA TYR A 33 16.83 7.55 19.33
C TYR A 33 15.89 7.20 20.49
N LEU A 34 16.36 6.40 21.45
CA LEU A 34 15.63 6.03 22.65
C LEU A 34 15.17 7.25 23.46
N VAL A 35 16.07 8.22 23.67
CA VAL A 35 15.75 9.46 24.39
C VAL A 35 14.72 10.31 23.64
N VAL A 36 14.85 10.44 22.32
CA VAL A 36 13.90 11.21 21.50
C VAL A 36 12.52 10.56 21.50
N GLN A 37 12.42 9.25 21.31
CA GLN A 37 11.13 8.54 21.35
C GLN A 37 10.47 8.65 22.73
N CYS A 38 11.24 8.52 23.82
CA CYS A 38 10.70 8.57 25.17
C CYS A 38 10.20 9.97 25.58
N PHE A 39 10.94 11.04 25.23
CA PHE A 39 10.66 12.39 25.75
C PHE A 39 9.97 13.34 24.77
N MET A 40 10.09 13.13 23.45
CA MET A 40 9.42 13.96 22.44
C MET A 40 8.16 13.32 21.84
N HIS A 41 8.15 11.99 21.74
CA HIS A 41 7.02 11.23 21.18
C HIS A 41 6.32 10.35 22.22
N GLY A 42 6.64 10.55 23.50
CA GLY A 42 6.15 9.72 24.61
C GLY A 42 4.63 9.75 24.80
N ASP A 43 3.92 10.72 24.21
CA ASP A 43 2.47 10.84 24.17
C ASP A 43 1.81 9.94 23.11
N GLN A 44 2.60 9.43 22.16
CA GLN A 44 2.16 8.52 21.10
C GLN A 44 2.18 7.04 21.52
N TYR A 45 2.74 6.75 22.71
CA TYR A 45 2.91 5.40 23.25
C TYR A 45 1.97 5.13 24.43
N ILE A 46 1.61 3.86 24.61
CA ILE A 46 0.93 3.39 25.82
C ILE A 46 1.86 3.46 27.04
N ASP A 47 1.29 3.60 28.23
CA ASP A 47 2.04 3.80 29.49
C ASP A 47 3.06 2.69 29.75
N GLU A 48 2.73 1.44 29.41
CA GLU A 48 3.63 0.29 29.54
C GLU A 48 4.87 0.43 28.64
N ALA A 49 4.70 0.89 27.41
CA ALA A 49 5.80 1.07 26.46
C ALA A 49 6.73 2.22 26.88
N LYS A 50 6.14 3.30 27.39
CA LYS A 50 6.88 4.42 27.97
C LYS A 50 7.72 3.97 29.17
N LYS A 51 7.15 3.15 30.04
CA LYS A 51 7.86 2.62 31.21
C LYS A 51 9.07 1.77 30.82
N VAL A 52 8.96 0.91 29.80
CA VAL A 52 10.10 0.11 29.31
C VAL A 52 11.20 1.01 28.76
N MET A 53 10.86 2.08 28.03
CA MET A 53 11.85 3.05 27.55
C MET A 53 12.53 3.81 28.69
N GLU A 54 11.78 4.26 29.70
CA GLU A 54 12.34 4.93 30.89
C GLU A 54 13.27 4.00 31.69
N GLU A 55 12.91 2.73 31.84
CA GLU A 55 13.72 1.69 32.48
C GLU A 55 15.02 1.43 31.71
N GLU A 56 14.96 1.36 30.37
CA GLU A 56 16.13 1.18 29.53
C GLU A 56 17.08 2.40 29.58
N ILE A 57 16.54 3.62 29.60
CA ILE A 57 17.33 4.87 29.78
C ILE A 57 18.05 4.86 31.14
N ALA A 58 17.36 4.41 32.19
CA ALA A 58 17.95 4.28 33.53
C ALA A 58 19.03 3.18 33.58
N LEU A 59 18.79 2.04 32.93
CA LEU A 59 19.74 0.93 32.81
C LEU A 59 21.03 1.36 32.10
N ARG A 60 20.90 2.13 31.02
CA ARG A 60 22.02 2.69 30.25
C ARG A 60 22.73 3.85 30.93
N LYS A 61 22.21 4.34 32.07
CA LYS A 61 22.75 5.45 32.84
C LYS A 61 22.93 6.72 32.02
N ILE A 62 21.99 6.99 31.12
CA ILE A 62 22.00 8.23 30.33
C ILE A 62 21.67 9.38 31.30
N ASP A 63 22.64 10.25 31.52
CA ASP A 63 22.51 11.34 32.47
C ASP A 63 21.61 12.48 31.93
N LYS A 64 21.17 13.36 32.83
CA LYS A 64 20.24 14.44 32.50
C LYS A 64 20.83 15.47 31.52
N GLU A 65 22.14 15.69 31.53
CA GLU A 65 22.81 16.63 30.62
C GLU A 65 22.85 16.04 29.20
N THR A 66 23.11 14.74 29.09
CA THR A 66 23.06 13.99 27.83
C THR A 66 21.64 13.92 27.27
N ILE A 67 20.63 13.68 28.11
CA ILE A 67 19.21 13.75 27.71
C ILE A 67 18.87 15.15 27.17
N ALA A 68 19.21 16.20 27.92
CA ALA A 68 18.96 17.58 27.49
C ALA A 68 19.67 17.89 26.17
N LYS A 69 20.90 17.42 25.99
CA LYS A 69 21.64 17.59 24.73
C LYS A 69 20.95 16.90 23.56
N TYR A 70 20.48 15.66 23.72
CA TYR A 70 19.81 14.94 22.63
C TYR A 70 18.43 15.53 22.30
N VAL A 71 17.68 15.97 23.31
CA VAL A 71 16.41 16.67 23.10
C VAL A 71 16.65 18.01 22.40
N VAL A 72 17.62 18.81 22.85
CA VAL A 72 17.97 20.10 22.22
C VAL A 72 18.46 19.90 20.79
N GLN A 73 19.33 18.92 20.54
CA GLN A 73 19.80 18.61 19.19
C GLN A 73 18.67 18.12 18.28
N ALA A 74 17.72 17.33 18.80
CA ALA A 74 16.54 16.92 18.03
C ALA A 74 15.60 18.11 17.76
N THR A 75 15.46 19.05 18.70
CA THR A 75 14.71 20.30 18.47
C THR A 75 15.43 21.28 17.55
N ASP A 76 16.76 21.34 17.51
CA ASP A 76 17.53 22.20 16.59
C ASP A 76 17.57 21.60 15.17
N ILE A 77 17.67 20.28 15.04
CA ILE A 77 17.51 19.58 13.76
C ILE A 77 16.07 19.73 13.26
N ASN A 78 15.07 19.68 14.16
CA ASN A 78 13.71 20.04 13.82
C ASN A 78 13.55 21.53 13.53
N ALA A 79 14.29 22.46 14.17
CA ALA A 79 14.22 23.89 13.87
C ALA A 79 14.90 24.26 12.54
N GLU A 80 15.93 23.51 12.12
CA GLU A 80 16.51 23.63 10.77
C GLU A 80 15.66 22.92 9.70
N ALA A 81 14.94 21.85 10.05
CA ALA A 81 13.89 21.26 9.19
C ALA A 81 12.60 22.12 9.17
N GLU A 82 12.31 22.86 10.24
CA GLU A 82 11.23 23.85 10.42
C GLU A 82 11.67 25.27 10.00
N LYS A 83 12.83 25.42 9.36
CA LYS A 83 12.96 26.38 8.25
C LYS A 83 12.19 25.91 7.00
N ALA A 84 11.25 24.99 7.15
CA ALA A 84 9.95 25.11 6.52
C ALA A 84 9.52 26.58 6.61
N VAL A 85 9.61 27.28 5.47
CA VAL A 85 8.91 28.53 5.24
C VAL A 85 7.51 28.31 5.80
N ASN A 86 7.16 29.14 6.79
CA ASN A 86 5.90 29.05 7.51
C ASN A 86 4.80 29.52 6.54
N TYR A 87 4.50 28.67 5.56
CA TYR A 87 3.60 28.98 4.47
C TYR A 87 2.17 29.02 5.04
N ASP A 88 1.45 30.11 4.79
CA ASP A 88 0.03 30.21 5.15
C ASP A 88 -0.74 29.21 4.28
N LYS A 89 -1.73 28.49 4.83
CA LYS A 89 -2.60 27.60 4.03
C LYS A 89 -3.26 28.34 2.86
N LYS A 90 -3.41 29.67 2.93
CA LYS A 90 -3.90 30.52 1.84
C LYS A 90 -2.91 30.65 0.66
N GLU A 91 -1.64 30.32 0.88
CA GLU A 91 -0.59 30.36 -0.14
C GLU A 91 -0.52 29.09 -0.98
N PHE A 92 -1.37 28.10 -0.68
CA PHE A 92 -1.49 26.89 -1.49
C PHE A 92 -2.84 26.79 -2.17
N THR A 93 -2.82 26.31 -3.41
CA THR A 93 -3.99 26.00 -4.20
C THR A 93 -4.12 24.48 -4.31
N LYS A 94 -5.31 23.95 -4.01
CA LYS A 94 -5.64 22.54 -4.21
C LYS A 94 -5.58 22.20 -5.71
N LEU A 95 -4.98 21.07 -6.05
CA LEU A 95 -5.05 20.53 -7.41
C LEU A 95 -6.48 20.13 -7.80
N GLU A 96 -6.73 20.08 -9.10
CA GLU A 96 -8.08 19.83 -9.66
C GLU A 96 -8.58 18.41 -9.37
N GLY A 97 -7.66 17.44 -9.28
CA GLY A 97 -7.94 16.07 -8.91
C GLY A 97 -7.02 15.56 -7.80
N GLY A 98 -7.38 14.40 -7.27
CA GLY A 98 -6.57 13.68 -6.28
C GLY A 98 -5.82 12.49 -6.88
N PHE A 99 -4.98 11.87 -6.05
CA PHE A 99 -4.18 10.70 -6.42
C PHE A 99 -4.57 9.50 -5.56
N ASN A 100 -4.46 8.29 -6.09
CA ASN A 100 -4.49 7.09 -5.25
C ASN A 100 -3.20 6.98 -4.41
N ALA A 101 -3.15 6.03 -3.48
CA ALA A 101 -2.00 5.85 -2.59
C ALA A 101 -0.68 5.64 -3.34
N ASN A 102 -0.67 4.84 -4.40
CA ASN A 102 0.55 4.49 -5.14
C ASN A 102 1.05 5.67 -5.98
N ASP A 103 0.14 6.31 -6.71
CA ASP A 103 0.44 7.49 -7.52
C ASP A 103 0.84 8.67 -6.63
N SER A 104 0.30 8.77 -5.40
CA SER A 104 0.70 9.79 -4.42
C SER A 104 2.19 9.75 -4.06
N LEU A 105 2.80 8.56 -4.04
CA LEU A 105 4.23 8.40 -3.78
C LEU A 105 5.06 8.89 -4.98
N ILE A 106 4.58 8.61 -6.18
CA ILE A 106 5.23 9.05 -7.43
C ILE A 106 5.16 10.57 -7.54
N ILE A 107 3.98 11.17 -7.37
CA ILE A 107 3.84 12.63 -7.42
C ILE A 107 4.65 13.30 -6.31
N ARG A 108 4.72 12.70 -5.12
CA ARG A 108 5.57 13.20 -4.03
C ARG A 108 7.05 13.23 -4.42
N SER A 109 7.59 12.17 -5.04
CA SER A 109 8.98 12.16 -5.49
C SER A 109 9.23 13.25 -6.53
N MET A 110 8.33 13.35 -7.51
CA MET A 110 8.45 14.31 -8.61
C MET A 110 8.41 15.77 -8.11
N LEU A 111 7.50 16.10 -7.20
CA LEU A 111 7.42 17.46 -6.62
C LEU A 111 8.67 17.78 -5.79
N ASN A 112 9.18 16.81 -5.02
CA ASN A 112 10.41 16.99 -4.25
C ASN A 112 11.65 17.20 -5.13
N GLU A 113 11.81 16.40 -6.19
CA GLU A 113 12.92 16.50 -7.15
C GLU A 113 12.93 17.87 -7.85
N ASN A 114 11.76 18.37 -8.21
CA ASN A 114 11.58 19.69 -8.80
C ASN A 114 11.59 20.84 -7.78
N LYS A 115 11.81 20.54 -6.49
CA LYS A 115 11.79 21.50 -5.37
C LYS A 115 10.51 22.34 -5.32
N ILE A 116 9.38 21.72 -5.67
CA ILE A 116 8.06 22.33 -5.65
C ILE A 116 7.48 22.17 -4.23
N PRO A 117 7.14 23.25 -3.52
CA PRO A 117 6.50 23.15 -2.21
C PRO A 117 5.05 22.67 -2.33
N PHE A 118 4.68 21.67 -1.54
CA PHE A 118 3.33 21.11 -1.49
C PHE A 118 2.91 20.71 -0.07
N ILE A 119 1.60 20.64 0.14
CA ILE A 119 0.96 20.05 1.32
C ILE A 119 0.09 18.90 0.83
N MET A 120 0.18 17.77 1.53
CA MET A 120 -0.68 16.61 1.29
C MET A 120 -1.77 16.60 2.36
N ASP A 121 -3.04 16.60 1.97
CA ASP A 121 -4.14 16.50 2.91
C ASP A 121 -4.44 15.03 3.19
N ALA A 122 -3.63 14.41 4.04
CA ALA A 122 -3.88 13.08 4.56
C ALA A 122 -4.90 13.16 5.69
N SER A 123 -6.17 13.45 5.36
CA SER A 123 -7.28 13.20 6.27
C SER A 123 -7.49 11.69 6.50
N THR A 124 -6.72 10.84 5.80
CA THR A 124 -6.75 9.38 5.90
C THR A 124 -5.37 8.83 6.21
N SER A 125 -5.24 8.50 7.48
CA SER A 125 -4.43 7.44 8.03
C SER A 125 -3.77 6.49 7.01
N LEU A 126 -2.43 6.41 7.05
CA LEU A 126 -1.61 5.33 6.49
C LEU A 126 -1.85 3.96 7.18
N LEU A 127 -2.99 3.77 7.86
CA LEU A 127 -3.32 2.50 8.52
C LEU A 127 -4.05 1.59 7.53
N PRO A 128 -3.78 0.27 7.57
CA PRO A 128 -4.59 -0.71 6.86
C PRO A 128 -6.04 -0.62 7.35
N PHE A 129 -6.97 -0.60 6.40
CA PHE A 129 -8.40 -0.32 6.62
C PHE A 129 -9.07 -1.31 7.59
N ASP A 130 -9.82 -0.77 8.56
CA ASP A 130 -10.96 -1.45 9.16
C ASP A 130 -12.17 -1.24 8.22
N GLY A 131 -12.57 -2.30 7.52
CA GLY A 131 -13.52 -2.32 6.38
C GLY A 131 -14.95 -1.81 6.63
N LYS A 132 -15.14 -0.54 7.00
CA LYS A 132 -16.46 0.05 7.25
C LYS A 132 -16.72 1.44 6.65
N SER A 133 -15.80 2.00 5.88
CA SER A 133 -16.09 3.19 5.06
C SER A 133 -15.31 3.12 3.74
N MET A 134 -16.02 2.71 2.69
CA MET A 134 -15.55 2.72 1.29
C MET A 134 -15.69 4.12 0.66
N ASP A 135 -15.21 5.17 1.33
CA ASP A 135 -15.00 6.44 0.65
C ASP A 135 -13.61 6.38 0.02
N LEU A 136 -13.54 6.50 -1.31
CA LEU A 136 -12.30 6.68 -2.06
C LEU A 136 -11.50 7.82 -1.43
N HIS A 137 -10.49 7.48 -0.64
CA HIS A 137 -9.61 8.45 -0.04
C HIS A 137 -8.57 8.86 -1.06
N LEU A 138 -9.01 9.67 -2.03
CA LEU A 138 -8.11 10.39 -2.91
C LEU A 138 -7.23 11.29 -2.04
N ILE A 139 -5.93 11.19 -2.25
CA ILE A 139 -4.95 12.02 -1.57
C ILE A 139 -4.89 13.34 -2.32
N ASP A 140 -5.35 14.39 -1.66
CA ASP A 140 -5.33 15.74 -2.20
C ASP A 140 -3.97 16.39 -2.01
N PHE A 141 -3.47 17.01 -3.08
CA PHE A 141 -2.26 17.82 -3.04
C PHE A 141 -2.62 19.30 -3.18
N HIS A 142 -2.04 20.10 -2.31
CA HIS A 142 -2.10 21.55 -2.34
C HIS A 142 -0.71 22.07 -2.71
N ILE A 143 -0.61 22.81 -3.81
CA ILE A 143 0.67 23.31 -4.33
C ILE A 143 0.79 24.80 -4.03
N HIS A 144 1.98 25.23 -3.65
CA HIS A 144 2.22 26.64 -3.39
C HIS A 144 1.96 27.48 -4.64
N ASN A 145 1.26 28.61 -4.49
CA ASN A 145 0.73 29.41 -5.60
C ASN A 145 1.82 29.84 -6.60
N ASN A 146 3.03 30.16 -6.11
CA ASN A 146 4.15 30.56 -6.98
C ASN A 146 4.75 29.42 -7.82
N SER A 147 4.38 28.18 -7.52
CA SER A 147 4.89 26.97 -8.19
C SER A 147 3.77 26.15 -8.84
N LEU A 148 2.53 26.66 -8.84
CA LEU A 148 1.37 25.93 -9.35
C LEU A 148 1.50 25.58 -10.84
N ASP A 149 1.96 26.51 -11.67
CA ASP A 149 2.12 26.27 -13.10
C ASP A 149 3.25 25.26 -13.38
N ALA A 150 4.37 25.37 -12.66
CA ALA A 150 5.48 24.41 -12.76
C ALA A 150 5.04 23.00 -12.34
N ALA A 151 4.25 22.90 -11.26
CA ALA A 151 3.68 21.64 -10.82
C ALA A 151 2.72 21.06 -11.85
N ARG A 152 1.81 21.88 -12.41
CA ARG A 152 0.89 21.44 -13.46
C ARG A 152 1.62 20.94 -14.70
N THR A 153 2.69 21.61 -15.12
CA THR A 153 3.52 21.12 -16.24
C THR A 153 4.11 19.76 -15.92
N ALA A 154 4.80 19.62 -14.79
CA ALA A 154 5.42 18.35 -14.41
C ALA A 154 4.38 17.22 -14.21
N ILE A 155 3.23 17.52 -13.60
CA ILE A 155 2.12 16.57 -13.44
C ILE A 155 1.59 16.16 -14.81
N ASN A 156 1.29 17.11 -15.69
CA ASN A 156 0.72 16.83 -17.00
C ASN A 156 1.72 16.14 -17.95
N GLU A 157 3.01 16.12 -17.66
CA GLU A 157 3.97 15.28 -18.40
C GLU A 157 3.78 13.79 -18.09
N HIS A 158 3.38 13.46 -16.87
CA HIS A 158 3.34 12.09 -16.37
C HIS A 158 1.94 11.57 -16.02
N PHE A 159 0.93 12.43 -15.91
CA PHE A 159 -0.43 12.09 -15.48
C PHE A 159 -1.49 12.75 -16.38
N ASP A 160 -2.60 12.04 -16.58
CA ASP A 160 -3.85 12.53 -17.17
C ASP A 160 -4.90 12.71 -16.08
N LEU A 161 -5.72 13.75 -16.19
CA LEU A 161 -6.86 13.97 -15.30
C LEU A 161 -8.10 13.30 -15.90
N ILE A 162 -8.57 12.23 -15.28
CA ILE A 162 -9.75 11.45 -15.69
C ILE A 162 -10.72 11.42 -14.50
N ASP A 163 -11.94 11.92 -14.70
CA ASP A 163 -13.01 11.94 -13.69
C ASP A 163 -12.60 12.48 -12.30
N GLY A 164 -11.74 13.51 -12.29
CA GLY A 164 -11.27 14.15 -11.05
C GLY A 164 -10.13 13.40 -10.34
N MET A 165 -9.52 12.41 -11.00
CA MET A 165 -8.36 11.67 -10.52
C MET A 165 -7.19 11.81 -11.50
N TYR A 166 -5.98 12.02 -10.98
CA TYR A 166 -4.77 11.96 -11.79
C TYR A 166 -4.31 10.51 -11.95
N VAL A 167 -4.18 10.06 -13.21
CA VAL A 167 -3.79 8.71 -13.61
C VAL A 167 -2.51 8.77 -14.42
N LEU A 168 -1.53 7.92 -14.13
CA LEU A 168 -0.23 7.96 -14.79
C LEU A 168 -0.34 7.66 -16.31
N LYS A 169 0.17 8.57 -17.16
CA LYS A 169 0.13 8.55 -18.64
C LYS A 169 0.87 7.39 -19.28
N TYR A 170 2.03 7.07 -18.74
CA TYR A 170 2.97 6.13 -19.35
C TYR A 170 3.52 5.21 -18.27
N SER A 171 2.79 4.14 -18.01
CA SER A 171 3.43 2.93 -17.52
C SER A 171 3.20 1.88 -18.58
N ASP A 172 4.30 1.44 -19.22
CA ASP A 172 4.32 0.24 -20.06
C ASP A 172 3.49 -0.83 -19.35
N ILE A 173 2.58 -1.51 -20.07
CA ILE A 173 1.72 -2.55 -19.50
C ILE A 173 2.57 -3.56 -18.73
N LYS A 174 3.78 -3.85 -19.23
CA LYS A 174 4.75 -4.71 -18.53
C LYS A 174 5.24 -4.11 -17.22
N ALA A 175 5.52 -2.81 -17.18
CA ALA A 175 5.92 -2.12 -15.95
C ALA A 175 4.78 -2.10 -14.91
N ARG A 176 3.53 -1.82 -15.34
CA ARG A 176 2.34 -1.89 -14.49
C ARG A 176 2.15 -3.29 -13.92
N LEU A 177 2.23 -4.27 -14.81
CA LEU A 177 2.06 -5.68 -14.48
C LEU A 177 3.14 -6.15 -13.49
N LYS A 178 4.40 -5.75 -13.67
CA LYS A 178 5.49 -6.03 -12.70
C LYS A 178 5.30 -5.34 -11.35
N SER A 179 4.71 -4.15 -11.34
CA SER A 179 4.41 -3.41 -10.10
C SER A 179 3.17 -3.92 -9.37
N PHE A 180 2.36 -4.78 -10.02
CA PHE A 180 1.15 -5.31 -9.44
C PHE A 180 1.46 -6.20 -8.24
N ASN A 181 0.95 -5.84 -7.06
CA ASN A 181 1.24 -6.53 -5.81
C ASN A 181 0.08 -7.43 -5.38
N PHE A 182 0.26 -8.75 -5.50
CA PHE A 182 -0.73 -9.74 -5.08
C PHE A 182 -0.96 -9.79 -3.56
N TYR A 183 -0.02 -9.31 -2.74
CA TYR A 183 -0.18 -9.25 -1.28
C TYR A 183 -1.21 -8.19 -0.83
N GLU A 184 -1.51 -7.21 -1.68
CA GLU A 184 -2.42 -6.10 -1.35
C GLU A 184 -3.88 -6.40 -1.73
N ILE A 185 -4.15 -7.58 -2.28
CA ILE A 185 -5.50 -7.96 -2.67
C ILE A 185 -6.33 -8.27 -1.42
N PRO A 186 -7.49 -7.61 -1.24
CA PRO A 186 -8.38 -7.91 -0.13
C PRO A 186 -8.74 -9.39 -0.03
N HIS A 187 -8.54 -10.01 1.15
CA HIS A 187 -8.88 -11.41 1.38
C HIS A 187 -10.33 -11.77 1.02
N ALA A 188 -11.26 -10.82 1.19
CA ALA A 188 -12.67 -11.00 0.83
C ALA A 188 -12.88 -11.25 -0.68
N LEU A 189 -12.02 -10.71 -1.56
CA LEU A 189 -12.07 -10.98 -3.00
C LEU A 189 -11.52 -12.36 -3.33
N ILE A 190 -10.48 -12.80 -2.61
CA ILE A 190 -9.84 -14.12 -2.81
C ILE A 190 -10.77 -15.25 -2.36
N GLU A 191 -11.55 -15.04 -1.29
CA GLU A 191 -12.50 -16.03 -0.77
C GLU A 191 -13.85 -16.03 -1.51
N SER A 192 -14.07 -15.06 -2.42
CA SER A 192 -15.31 -14.97 -3.19
C SER A 192 -15.34 -16.02 -4.30
N ASN A 193 -16.24 -16.98 -4.17
CA ASN A 193 -16.60 -17.93 -5.23
C ASN A 193 -17.62 -17.35 -6.23
N GLU A 194 -17.82 -16.03 -6.23
CA GLU A 194 -18.70 -15.38 -7.19
C GLU A 194 -18.11 -15.46 -8.60
N LEU A 195 -18.96 -15.84 -9.56
CA LEU A 195 -18.60 -15.88 -10.96
C LEU A 195 -18.72 -14.48 -11.54
N SER A 196 -17.64 -14.04 -12.19
CA SER A 196 -17.60 -12.80 -12.96
C SER A 196 -18.18 -12.99 -14.36
N ASP A 197 -18.66 -11.88 -14.95
CA ASP A 197 -19.12 -11.82 -16.34
C ASP A 197 -17.94 -11.73 -17.36
N VAL A 198 -16.71 -11.95 -16.91
CA VAL A 198 -15.52 -11.90 -17.77
C VAL A 198 -15.57 -13.04 -18.79
N ASN A 199 -15.31 -12.70 -20.05
CA ASN A 199 -15.33 -13.61 -21.18
C ASN A 199 -14.02 -13.49 -21.95
N PHE A 200 -13.21 -14.54 -21.94
CA PHE A 200 -12.03 -14.63 -22.81
C PHE A 200 -12.43 -15.14 -24.20
N SER A 201 -11.96 -14.44 -25.23
CA SER A 201 -11.98 -14.91 -26.61
C SER A 201 -11.16 -16.20 -26.75
N LYS A 202 -11.39 -16.94 -27.84
CA LYS A 202 -10.63 -18.17 -28.13
C LYS A 202 -9.12 -17.91 -28.14
N LYS A 203 -8.67 -16.79 -28.71
CA LYS A 203 -7.25 -16.46 -28.80
C LYS A 203 -6.65 -16.19 -27.41
N GLU A 204 -7.39 -15.49 -26.56
CA GLU A 204 -6.95 -15.22 -25.18
C GLU A 204 -6.91 -16.51 -24.34
N LYS A 205 -7.91 -17.38 -24.51
CA LYS A 205 -7.92 -18.72 -23.90
C LYS A 205 -6.70 -19.54 -24.32
N ASP A 206 -6.38 -19.57 -25.61
CA ASP A 206 -5.23 -20.32 -26.14
C ASP A 206 -3.91 -19.80 -25.54
N ILE A 207 -3.77 -18.48 -25.37
CA ILE A 207 -2.60 -17.85 -24.73
C ILE A 207 -2.52 -18.22 -23.24
N LEU A 208 -3.62 -18.07 -22.50
CA LEU A 208 -3.66 -18.38 -21.07
C LEU A 208 -3.38 -19.86 -20.80
N VAL A 209 -3.93 -20.77 -21.62
CA VAL A 209 -3.65 -22.21 -21.51
C VAL A 209 -2.18 -22.50 -21.82
N ALA A 210 -1.59 -21.88 -22.85
CA ALA A 210 -0.18 -22.09 -23.18
C ALA A 210 0.76 -21.65 -22.04
N TYR A 211 0.51 -20.47 -21.46
CA TYR A 211 1.30 -20.00 -20.32
C TYR A 211 1.02 -20.77 -19.03
N GLY A 212 -0.24 -21.16 -18.78
CA GLY A 212 -0.61 -21.98 -17.62
C GLY A 212 0.05 -23.35 -17.64
N MET A 213 0.04 -24.04 -18.79
CA MET A 213 0.74 -25.32 -18.95
C MET A 213 2.24 -25.17 -18.71
N ARG A 214 2.85 -24.11 -19.25
CA ARG A 214 4.27 -23.82 -19.05
C ARG A 214 4.58 -23.51 -17.58
N LEU A 215 3.71 -22.81 -16.87
CA LEU A 215 3.86 -22.55 -15.44
C LEU A 215 3.84 -23.85 -14.63
N LEU A 216 2.93 -24.78 -14.95
CA LEU A 216 2.87 -26.09 -14.29
C LEU A 216 4.17 -26.89 -14.46
N ASP A 217 4.83 -26.77 -15.62
CA ASP A 217 6.11 -27.45 -15.91
C ASP A 217 7.33 -26.76 -15.26
N GLU A 218 7.31 -25.43 -15.11
CA GLU A 218 8.48 -24.61 -14.74
C GLU A 218 8.41 -24.00 -13.32
N VAL A 219 7.38 -24.30 -12.51
CA VAL A 219 7.11 -23.61 -11.23
C VAL A 219 8.31 -23.56 -10.29
N ASP A 220 9.00 -24.69 -10.07
CA ASP A 220 10.14 -24.77 -9.16
C ASP A 220 11.29 -23.84 -9.60
N GLU A 221 11.50 -23.71 -10.91
CA GLU A 221 12.54 -22.84 -11.48
C GLU A 221 12.15 -21.37 -11.35
N ILE A 222 10.87 -21.07 -11.56
CA ILE A 222 10.31 -19.72 -11.45
C ILE A 222 10.39 -19.22 -10.00
N GLU A 223 9.94 -20.03 -9.04
CA GLU A 223 9.97 -19.66 -7.62
C GLU A 223 11.40 -19.41 -7.14
N LYS A 224 12.33 -20.27 -7.55
CA LYS A 224 13.75 -20.11 -7.26
C LYS A 224 14.36 -18.86 -7.89
N LYS A 225 13.96 -18.51 -9.11
CA LYS A 225 14.45 -17.32 -9.82
C LYS A 225 13.90 -16.03 -9.23
N GLN A 226 12.64 -16.04 -8.81
CA GLN A 226 11.94 -14.86 -8.28
C GLN A 226 12.06 -14.70 -6.75
N ASP A 227 12.61 -15.71 -6.06
CA ASP A 227 12.74 -15.76 -4.60
C ASP A 227 11.40 -15.54 -3.88
N ARG A 228 10.32 -16.09 -4.47
CA ARG A 228 8.95 -16.05 -3.94
C ARG A 228 8.16 -17.26 -4.43
N ALA A 229 7.13 -17.64 -3.69
CA ALA A 229 6.15 -18.61 -4.16
C ALA A 229 5.23 -18.03 -5.24
N VAL A 230 4.70 -18.89 -6.10
CA VAL A 230 3.60 -18.55 -7.01
C VAL A 230 2.28 -18.59 -6.23
N PHE A 231 1.55 -17.49 -6.20
CA PHE A 231 0.40 -17.31 -5.31
C PHE A 231 -0.77 -18.23 -5.64
N TYR A 232 -1.09 -18.36 -6.93
CA TYR A 232 -2.28 -19.06 -7.41
C TYR A 232 -1.94 -20.35 -8.18
N TYR A 233 -0.78 -20.95 -7.89
CA TYR A 233 -0.33 -22.18 -8.55
C TYR A 233 -1.39 -23.29 -8.50
N ASP A 234 -1.95 -23.54 -7.32
CA ASP A 234 -2.95 -24.61 -7.09
C ASP A 234 -4.26 -24.41 -7.88
N SER A 235 -4.51 -23.21 -8.43
CA SER A 235 -5.72 -22.90 -9.20
C SER A 235 -5.58 -23.20 -10.69
N TRP A 236 -4.36 -23.46 -11.19
CA TRP A 236 -4.09 -23.52 -12.63
C TRP A 236 -4.66 -24.76 -13.32
N GLU A 237 -4.65 -25.92 -12.68
CA GLU A 237 -5.23 -27.15 -13.27
C GLU A 237 -6.74 -26.95 -13.55
N ASP A 238 -7.49 -26.49 -12.54
CA ASP A 238 -8.93 -26.22 -12.67
C ASP A 238 -9.22 -25.09 -13.66
N LEU A 239 -8.39 -24.04 -13.68
CA LEU A 239 -8.54 -22.92 -14.60
C LEU A 239 -8.33 -23.36 -16.06
N ILE A 240 -7.32 -24.17 -16.34
CA ILE A 240 -7.07 -24.71 -17.68
C ILE A 240 -8.27 -25.55 -18.16
N ASP A 241 -8.81 -26.40 -17.29
CA ASP A 241 -10.00 -27.17 -17.60
C ASP A 241 -11.23 -26.29 -17.89
N ARG A 242 -11.38 -25.17 -17.18
CA ARG A 242 -12.43 -24.16 -17.45
C ARG A 242 -12.20 -23.43 -18.77
N LEU A 243 -10.98 -22.99 -19.06
CA LEU A 243 -10.63 -22.28 -20.28
C LEU A 243 -10.89 -23.12 -21.54
N ASN A 244 -10.65 -24.43 -21.46
CA ASN A 244 -10.86 -25.39 -22.56
C ASN A 244 -12.33 -25.74 -22.83
N LYS A 245 -13.28 -25.34 -21.98
CA LYS A 245 -14.72 -25.57 -22.24
C LYS A 245 -15.22 -24.67 -23.37
N GLU A 246 -16.05 -25.25 -24.25
CA GLU A 246 -16.69 -24.52 -25.36
C GLU A 246 -17.71 -23.49 -24.86
N GLU A 247 -18.47 -23.81 -23.82
CA GLU A 247 -19.36 -22.88 -23.13
C GLU A 247 -18.56 -22.11 -22.06
N ASN A 248 -18.83 -20.80 -21.88
CA ASN A 248 -18.19 -20.03 -20.82
C ASN A 248 -18.69 -20.52 -19.45
N PRO A 249 -17.85 -21.17 -18.61
CA PRO A 249 -18.28 -21.66 -17.31
C PRO A 249 -18.43 -20.55 -16.26
N GLY A 250 -18.03 -19.31 -16.58
CA GLY A 250 -17.78 -18.25 -15.61
C GLY A 250 -16.42 -18.40 -14.94
N PHE A 251 -15.82 -17.28 -14.54
CA PHE A 251 -14.52 -17.25 -13.86
C PHE A 251 -14.63 -16.55 -12.52
N THR A 252 -14.05 -17.13 -11.49
CA THR A 252 -13.96 -16.53 -10.15
C THR A 252 -12.88 -15.44 -10.11
N HIS A 253 -12.86 -14.64 -9.04
CA HIS A 253 -11.76 -13.70 -8.82
C HIS A 253 -10.40 -14.41 -8.75
N THR A 254 -10.34 -15.56 -8.08
CA THR A 254 -9.13 -16.40 -8.01
C THR A 254 -8.65 -16.86 -9.38
N ASP A 255 -9.57 -17.24 -10.28
CA ASP A 255 -9.23 -17.59 -11.66
C ASP A 255 -8.59 -16.42 -12.42
N LEU A 256 -9.17 -15.23 -12.27
CA LEU A 256 -8.69 -14.02 -12.93
C LEU A 256 -7.36 -13.53 -12.34
N LEU A 257 -7.13 -13.74 -11.04
CA LEU A 257 -5.86 -13.44 -10.38
C LEU A 257 -4.77 -14.42 -10.77
N ALA A 258 -5.10 -15.71 -10.90
CA ALA A 258 -4.19 -16.70 -11.46
C ALA A 258 -3.76 -16.27 -12.86
N ALA A 259 -4.72 -15.95 -13.74
CA ALA A 259 -4.46 -15.46 -15.09
C ALA A 259 -3.56 -14.20 -15.11
N LEU A 260 -3.80 -13.25 -14.21
CA LEU A 260 -2.96 -12.05 -14.10
C LEU A 260 -1.54 -12.39 -13.60
N GLU A 261 -1.40 -13.31 -12.65
CA GLU A 261 -0.09 -13.73 -12.13
C GLU A 261 0.76 -14.37 -13.22
N VAL A 262 0.18 -15.24 -14.06
CA VAL A 262 0.97 -15.86 -15.14
C VAL A 262 1.39 -14.85 -16.21
N MET A 263 0.55 -13.85 -16.49
CA MET A 263 0.97 -12.72 -17.34
C MET A 263 2.17 -12.01 -16.71
N GLN A 264 2.15 -11.75 -15.39
CA GLN A 264 3.25 -11.10 -14.69
C GLN A 264 4.54 -11.92 -14.76
N ILE A 265 4.46 -13.23 -14.59
CA ILE A 265 5.61 -14.13 -14.64
C ILE A 265 6.32 -14.08 -16.00
N TYR A 266 5.55 -14.07 -17.10
CA TYR A 266 6.09 -14.19 -18.47
C TYR A 266 6.16 -12.86 -19.25
N CYS A 267 5.86 -11.72 -18.64
CA CYS A 267 5.85 -10.43 -19.34
C CYS A 267 7.20 -10.01 -19.95
N ASP A 268 8.31 -10.56 -19.42
CA ASP A 268 9.67 -10.34 -19.90
C ASP A 268 10.11 -11.29 -21.03
N ASP A 269 9.28 -12.26 -21.41
CA ASP A 269 9.60 -13.13 -22.53
C ASP A 269 9.69 -12.32 -23.82
N THR A 270 10.69 -12.65 -24.66
CA THR A 270 10.92 -12.00 -25.95
C THR A 270 9.73 -12.10 -26.90
N ASP A 271 8.86 -13.10 -26.70
CA ASP A 271 7.68 -13.37 -27.51
C ASP A 271 6.37 -13.05 -26.77
N PHE A 272 6.37 -12.21 -25.73
CA PHE A 272 5.13 -11.78 -25.05
C PHE A 272 4.23 -11.02 -26.04
N PRO A 273 3.10 -11.60 -26.50
CA PRO A 273 2.35 -11.06 -27.61
C PRO A 273 1.49 -9.86 -27.18
N ALA A 274 1.15 -8.98 -28.14
CA ALA A 274 0.27 -7.83 -27.88
C ALA A 274 -1.11 -8.25 -27.31
N GLU A 275 -1.59 -9.44 -27.68
CA GLU A 275 -2.80 -9.98 -27.08
C GLU A 275 -2.63 -10.34 -25.59
N ALA A 276 -1.46 -10.78 -25.16
CA ALA A 276 -1.18 -10.99 -23.73
C ALA A 276 -1.08 -9.65 -22.97
N GLU A 277 -0.56 -8.60 -23.60
CA GLU A 277 -0.60 -7.24 -23.06
C GLU A 277 -2.06 -6.77 -22.87
N GLY A 278 -2.92 -7.00 -23.87
CA GLY A 278 -4.35 -6.67 -23.78
C GLY A 278 -5.10 -7.45 -22.69
N ILE A 279 -4.77 -8.73 -22.49
CA ILE A 279 -5.30 -9.54 -21.38
C ILE A 279 -4.86 -8.92 -20.04
N ALA A 280 -3.56 -8.65 -19.89
CA ALA A 280 -3.01 -8.08 -18.66
C ALA A 280 -3.63 -6.72 -18.33
N GLU A 281 -3.75 -5.83 -19.32
CA GLU A 281 -4.39 -4.53 -19.17
C GLU A 281 -5.84 -4.66 -18.69
N SER A 282 -6.63 -5.50 -19.37
CA SER A 282 -8.04 -5.72 -19.03
C SER A 282 -8.22 -6.32 -17.63
N LEU A 283 -7.35 -7.25 -17.23
CA LEU A 283 -7.37 -7.84 -15.89
C LEU A 283 -6.96 -6.82 -14.82
N MET A 284 -5.91 -6.03 -15.05
CA MET A 284 -5.50 -4.97 -14.14
C MET A 284 -6.59 -3.91 -13.99
N GLU A 285 -7.27 -3.53 -15.08
CA GLU A 285 -8.43 -2.63 -15.03
C GLU A 285 -9.60 -3.25 -14.28
N PHE A 286 -9.91 -4.53 -14.50
CA PHE A 286 -10.96 -5.23 -13.77
C PHE A 286 -10.72 -5.18 -12.26
N PHE A 287 -9.50 -5.45 -11.79
CA PHE A 287 -9.19 -5.38 -10.36
C PHE A 287 -9.07 -3.94 -9.84
N SER A 288 -8.63 -2.99 -10.67
CA SER A 288 -8.63 -1.57 -10.31
C SER A 288 -10.05 -1.02 -10.19
N THR A 289 -10.99 -1.47 -11.04
CA THR A 289 -12.39 -1.04 -11.02
C THR A 289 -13.23 -1.80 -10.00
N ALA A 290 -12.99 -3.08 -9.76
CA ALA A 290 -13.63 -3.84 -8.68
C ALA A 290 -13.23 -3.31 -7.29
N GLN A 291 -12.03 -2.77 -7.15
CA GLN A 291 -11.61 -2.00 -5.96
C GLN A 291 -12.34 -0.65 -5.84
N ASN A 292 -12.89 -0.11 -6.95
CA ASN A 292 -13.53 1.20 -7.03
C ASN A 292 -15.07 1.14 -7.19
N GLY A 293 -15.67 -0.05 -7.32
CA GLY A 293 -17.06 -0.19 -7.73
C GLY A 293 -17.64 -1.59 -7.45
N GLY A 294 -17.86 -1.91 -6.18
CA GLY A 294 -18.78 -2.97 -5.78
C GLY A 294 -20.07 -2.36 -5.27
N GLN A 295 -21.16 -2.54 -6.04
CA GLN A 295 -22.53 -2.11 -5.70
C GLN A 295 -23.06 -2.76 -4.42
#